data_AF-A0A090S2H7-F1
#
_entry.id   AF-A0A090S2H7-F1
#
_cell.length_a   1.000
_cell.length_b   1.000
_cell.length_c   1.000
_cell.angle_alpha   90.00
_cell.angle_beta   90.00
_cell.angle_gamma   90.00
#
_symmetry.space_group_name_H-M   'P 1'
#
loop_
_entity.id
_entity.type
_entity.pdbx_description
1 polymer ?
#
loop_
_entity_poly.entity_id
_entity_poly.type
_entity_poly.pdbx_seq_one_letter_code
_entity_poly.pdbx_strand_id
1 'polypeptide(L)'
;MVESHTTETQTDLLSQLVKVRTWSSETKSGDLGECDAIAEDSPIIPTITSTNDNCLGKECPSYEDCFVLKARRRALDSDVVVVNHHLFMADLAIKETGFGELIPEADVFIFDEAHQIPDIASQYFGQSVSSRQIQDLCKDIEIGYRTEARDMRQLQKAGERLSQAAMDMRIVLGDTGFRGNWRDAIASPSIKREMERLTDALEFVIDVLKLALGRSQLLDTAFERANLVKQNRASQ
;
A
#
# COMPACT_ATOMS: atom_id res chain seq x y z
N MET A 1 14.58 -8.72 -34.04
CA MET A 1 13.98 -10.07 -33.98
C MET A 1 13.39 -10.23 -32.60
N VAL A 2 12.10 -9.93 -32.50
CA VAL A 2 11.28 -10.11 -31.29
C VAL A 2 10.28 -11.19 -31.69
N GLU A 3 10.62 -12.45 -31.39
CA GLU A 3 9.74 -13.58 -31.62
C GLU A 3 9.10 -14.00 -30.30
N SER A 4 7.76 -13.96 -30.29
CA SER A 4 6.85 -14.93 -29.66
C SER A 4 7.03 -15.28 -28.16
N HIS A 5 6.42 -14.50 -27.26
CA HIS A 5 6.10 -14.96 -25.89
C HIS A 5 4.63 -14.75 -25.48
N THR A 6 3.72 -14.45 -26.41
CA THR A 6 2.32 -14.12 -26.06
C THR A 6 1.31 -15.27 -26.26
N THR A 7 1.56 -16.21 -27.17
CA THR A 7 0.53 -17.20 -27.55
C THR A 7 0.49 -18.44 -26.63
N GLU A 8 1.64 -18.92 -26.14
CA GLU A 8 1.71 -20.09 -25.24
C GLU A 8 1.12 -19.78 -23.86
N THR A 9 1.45 -18.60 -23.30
CA THR A 9 0.95 -18.13 -22.00
C THR A 9 -0.57 -17.95 -22.01
N GLN A 10 -1.15 -17.46 -23.12
CA GLN A 10 -2.60 -17.31 -23.26
C GLN A 10 -3.33 -18.66 -23.33
N THR A 11 -2.73 -19.65 -23.99
CA THR A 11 -3.35 -20.98 -24.10
C THR A 11 -3.37 -21.70 -22.76
N ASP A 12 -2.30 -21.58 -21.98
CA ASP A 12 -2.23 -22.15 -20.63
C ASP A 12 -3.21 -21.46 -19.66
N LEU A 13 -3.28 -20.13 -19.69
CA LEU A 13 -4.27 -19.36 -18.91
C LEU A 13 -5.72 -19.77 -19.25
N LEU A 14 -6.04 -19.94 -20.53
CA LEU A 14 -7.36 -20.41 -20.96
C LEU A 14 -7.66 -21.83 -20.47
N SER A 15 -6.67 -22.73 -20.52
CA SER A 15 -6.79 -24.08 -19.97
C SER A 15 -7.08 -24.06 -18.47
N GLN A 16 -6.36 -23.22 -17.72
CA GLN A 16 -6.58 -23.03 -16.29
C GLN A 16 -7.96 -22.43 -15.99
N LEU A 17 -8.42 -21.44 -16.77
CA LEU A 17 -9.79 -20.90 -16.63
C LEU A 17 -10.86 -21.97 -16.80
N VAL A 18 -10.69 -22.88 -17.78
CA VAL A 18 -11.64 -23.98 -17.99
C VAL A 18 -11.66 -24.91 -16.77
N LYS A 19 -10.49 -25.25 -16.22
CA LYS A 19 -10.40 -26.08 -15.02
C LYS A 19 -11.06 -25.41 -13.81
N VAL A 20 -10.76 -24.13 -13.58
CA VAL A 20 -11.36 -23.33 -12.51
C VAL A 20 -12.88 -23.24 -12.67
N ARG A 21 -13.38 -23.09 -13.91
CA ARG A 21 -14.82 -23.04 -14.18
C ARG A 21 -15.52 -24.36 -13.86
N THR A 22 -14.87 -25.49 -14.14
CA THR A 22 -15.41 -26.80 -13.74
C THR A 22 -15.47 -26.90 -12.22
N TRP A 23 -14.36 -26.59 -11.54
CA TRP A 23 -14.30 -26.60 -10.08
C TRP A 23 -15.31 -25.63 -9.43
N SER A 24 -15.49 -24.44 -10.00
CA SER A 24 -16.40 -23.44 -9.44
C SER A 24 -17.88 -23.86 -9.51
N SER A 25 -18.23 -24.79 -10.39
CA SER A 25 -19.57 -25.39 -10.44
C SER A 25 -19.79 -26.48 -9.39
N GLU A 26 -18.72 -27.00 -8.80
CA GLU A 26 -18.74 -28.10 -7.82
C GLU A 26 -18.51 -27.61 -6.38
N THR A 27 -17.72 -26.54 -6.20
CA THR A 27 -17.40 -25.99 -4.87
C THR A 27 -18.62 -25.42 -4.17
N LYS A 28 -18.67 -25.61 -2.85
CA LYS A 28 -19.71 -25.05 -1.97
C LYS A 28 -19.26 -23.80 -1.23
N SER A 29 -17.96 -23.66 -1.00
CA SER A 29 -17.34 -22.55 -0.26
C SER A 29 -16.82 -21.47 -1.21
N GLY A 30 -16.39 -21.84 -2.41
CA GLY A 30 -15.63 -20.95 -3.29
C GLY A 30 -14.21 -20.66 -2.78
N ASP A 31 -13.72 -21.44 -1.81
CA ASP A 31 -12.38 -21.29 -1.26
C ASP A 31 -11.35 -21.90 -2.21
N LEU A 32 -10.45 -21.08 -2.75
CA LEU A 32 -9.40 -21.54 -3.64
C LEU A 32 -8.41 -22.50 -2.98
N GLY A 33 -8.32 -22.52 -1.65
CA GLY A 33 -7.53 -23.53 -0.93
C GLY A 33 -8.03 -24.96 -1.13
N GLU A 34 -9.27 -25.14 -1.58
CA GLU A 34 -9.86 -26.44 -1.95
C GLU A 34 -9.69 -26.76 -3.46
N CYS A 35 -9.00 -25.91 -4.22
CA CYS A 35 -8.88 -26.02 -5.67
C CYS A 35 -7.55 -26.67 -6.08
N ASP A 36 -7.52 -28.00 -6.16
CA ASP A 36 -6.35 -28.76 -6.65
C ASP A 36 -6.10 -28.60 -8.17
N ALA A 37 -6.99 -27.89 -8.87
CA ALA A 37 -7.00 -27.79 -10.32
C ALA A 37 -5.97 -26.79 -10.88
N ILE A 38 -5.47 -25.88 -10.04
CA ILE A 38 -4.47 -24.87 -10.37
C ILE A 38 -3.41 -24.78 -9.27
N ALA A 39 -2.21 -24.31 -9.62
CA ALA A 39 -1.16 -24.05 -8.63
C ALA A 39 -1.51 -22.81 -7.77
N GLU A 40 -1.06 -22.80 -6.51
CA GLU A 40 -1.29 -21.70 -5.55
C GLU A 40 -0.69 -20.36 -6.01
N ASP A 41 0.38 -20.39 -6.81
CA ASP A 41 1.06 -19.22 -7.37
C ASP A 41 0.58 -18.86 -8.79
N SER A 42 -0.52 -19.47 -9.24
CA SER A 42 -1.01 -19.26 -10.61
C SER A 42 -1.34 -17.78 -10.87
N PRO A 43 -0.89 -17.22 -12.02
CA PRO A 43 -1.16 -15.83 -12.39
C PRO A 43 -2.64 -15.55 -12.69
N ILE A 44 -3.49 -16.59 -12.76
CA ILE A 44 -4.93 -16.45 -12.98
C ILE A 44 -5.68 -16.02 -11.72
N ILE A 45 -5.16 -16.33 -10.53
CA ILE A 45 -5.86 -16.16 -9.24
C ILE A 45 -6.36 -14.73 -9.04
N PRO A 46 -5.56 -13.66 -9.29
CA PRO A 46 -6.03 -12.28 -9.16
C PRO A 46 -7.19 -11.92 -10.10
N THR A 47 -7.37 -12.66 -11.20
CA THR A 47 -8.43 -12.41 -12.19
C THR A 47 -9.76 -13.10 -11.87
N ILE A 48 -9.74 -14.08 -10.97
CA ILE A 48 -10.90 -14.90 -10.60
C ILE A 48 -11.32 -14.71 -9.13
N THR A 49 -10.61 -13.85 -8.39
CA THR A 49 -10.88 -13.55 -6.98
C THR A 49 -11.55 -12.19 -6.80
N SER A 50 -12.34 -12.07 -5.74
CA SER A 50 -12.90 -10.78 -5.33
C SER A 50 -11.93 -10.03 -4.42
N THR A 51 -11.71 -8.76 -4.73
CA THR A 51 -10.93 -7.81 -3.94
C THR A 51 -11.80 -6.59 -3.59
N ASN A 52 -11.33 -5.73 -2.69
CA ASN A 52 -12.05 -4.49 -2.37
C ASN A 52 -12.23 -3.59 -3.60
N ASP A 53 -11.30 -3.62 -4.56
CA ASP A 53 -11.33 -2.76 -5.75
C ASP A 53 -12.27 -3.27 -6.85
N ASN A 54 -12.56 -4.58 -6.88
CA ASN A 54 -13.38 -5.20 -7.93
C ASN A 54 -14.78 -5.65 -7.47
N CYS A 55 -15.03 -5.62 -6.15
CA CYS A 55 -16.31 -6.05 -5.59
C CYS A 55 -17.38 -4.95 -5.73
N LEU A 56 -18.44 -5.24 -6.47
CA LEU A 56 -19.59 -4.34 -6.65
C LEU A 56 -20.58 -4.33 -5.48
N GLY A 57 -20.31 -5.10 -4.42
CA GLY A 57 -21.21 -5.21 -3.26
C GLY A 57 -22.63 -5.60 -3.66
N LYS A 58 -23.63 -4.84 -3.16
CA LYS A 58 -25.06 -5.10 -3.42
C LYS A 58 -25.47 -4.95 -4.89
N GLU A 59 -24.68 -4.24 -5.69
CA GLU A 59 -24.95 -4.05 -7.12
C GLU A 59 -24.41 -5.20 -7.98
N CYS A 60 -23.74 -6.18 -7.36
CA CYS A 60 -23.22 -7.35 -8.06
C CYS A 60 -24.38 -8.20 -8.66
N PRO A 61 -24.37 -8.52 -9.96
CA PRO A 61 -25.40 -9.36 -10.58
C PRO A 61 -25.50 -10.76 -9.98
N SER A 62 -24.39 -11.27 -9.45
CA SER A 62 -24.29 -12.59 -8.80
C SER A 62 -24.37 -12.50 -7.27
N TYR A 63 -24.92 -11.42 -6.71
CA TYR A 63 -24.91 -11.15 -5.26
C TYR A 63 -25.47 -12.31 -4.43
N GLU A 64 -26.60 -12.90 -4.83
CA GLU A 64 -27.22 -14.02 -4.10
C GLU A 64 -26.35 -15.29 -4.10
N ASP A 65 -25.62 -15.52 -5.19
CA ASP A 65 -24.76 -16.69 -5.34
C ASP A 65 -23.29 -16.47 -4.95
N CYS A 66 -22.94 -15.24 -4.59
CA CYS A 66 -21.58 -14.83 -4.28
C CYS A 66 -21.00 -15.60 -3.09
N PHE A 67 -19.91 -16.32 -3.33
CA PHE A 67 -19.17 -17.05 -2.29
C PHE A 67 -18.67 -16.15 -1.16
N VAL A 68 -18.16 -14.95 -1.48
CA VAL A 68 -17.69 -13.98 -0.48
C VAL A 68 -18.83 -13.54 0.44
N LEU A 69 -20.02 -13.26 -0.12
CA LEU A 69 -21.19 -12.90 0.69
C LEU A 69 -21.65 -14.07 1.56
N LYS A 70 -21.72 -15.27 0.99
CA LYS A 70 -22.11 -16.49 1.72
C LYS A 70 -21.14 -16.78 2.87
N ALA A 71 -19.83 -16.62 2.65
CA ALA A 71 -18.80 -16.76 3.68
C ALA A 71 -18.97 -15.70 4.79
N ARG A 72 -19.20 -14.43 4.43
CA ARG A 72 -19.45 -13.36 5.40
C ARG A 72 -20.70 -13.62 6.25
N ARG A 73 -21.81 -14.05 5.63
CA ARG A 73 -23.03 -14.43 6.36
C ARG A 73 -22.78 -15.59 7.32
N ARG A 74 -22.08 -16.62 6.86
CA ARG A 74 -21.70 -17.76 7.72
C ARG A 74 -20.85 -17.30 8.91
N ALA A 75 -19.90 -16.39 8.70
CA ALA A 75 -19.11 -15.83 9.79
C ALA A 75 -19.97 -15.05 10.80
N LEU A 76 -20.93 -14.23 10.34
CA LEU A 76 -21.86 -13.50 11.21
C LEU A 76 -22.77 -14.42 12.03
N ASP A 77 -23.17 -15.57 11.47
CA ASP A 77 -24.03 -16.56 12.12
C ASP A 77 -23.25 -17.56 13.00
N SER A 78 -21.92 -17.46 13.06
CA SER A 78 -21.06 -18.41 13.79
C SER A 78 -20.79 -17.94 15.22
N ASP A 79 -20.83 -18.86 16.18
CA ASP A 79 -20.44 -18.58 17.58
C ASP A 79 -18.93 -18.33 17.72
N VAL A 80 -18.12 -18.92 16.83
CA VAL A 80 -16.66 -18.82 16.82
C VAL A 80 -16.17 -18.61 15.40
N VAL A 81 -15.37 -17.56 15.18
CA VAL A 81 -14.75 -17.25 13.90
C VAL A 81 -13.24 -17.23 14.07
N VAL A 82 -12.52 -17.95 13.21
CA VAL A 82 -11.06 -17.95 13.16
C VAL A 82 -10.61 -17.16 11.94
N VAL A 83 -9.77 -16.16 12.17
CA VAL A 83 -9.22 -15.30 11.12
C VAL A 83 -7.70 -15.21 11.24
N ASN A 84 -7.03 -14.91 10.14
CA ASN A 84 -5.62 -14.56 10.17
C ASN A 84 -5.42 -13.16 10.81
N HIS A 85 -4.32 -12.95 11.55
CA HIS A 85 -3.96 -11.66 12.13
C HIS A 85 -3.92 -10.51 11.11
N HIS A 86 -3.45 -10.77 9.88
CA HIS A 86 -3.45 -9.79 8.80
C HIS A 86 -4.87 -9.34 8.44
N LEU A 87 -5.82 -10.28 8.34
CA LEU A 87 -7.21 -9.96 8.05
C LEU A 87 -7.85 -9.16 9.19
N PHE A 88 -7.55 -9.52 10.44
CA PHE A 88 -8.00 -8.80 11.62
C PHE A 88 -7.48 -7.34 11.65
N MET A 89 -6.19 -7.14 11.41
CA MET A 89 -5.61 -5.78 11.39
C MET A 89 -6.12 -4.96 10.21
N ALA A 90 -6.32 -5.58 9.04
CA ALA A 90 -6.91 -4.92 7.88
C ALA A 90 -8.36 -4.47 8.15
N ASP A 91 -9.18 -5.34 8.74
CA ASP A 91 -10.55 -5.00 9.13
C ASP A 91 -10.58 -3.82 10.12
N LEU A 92 -9.71 -3.85 11.13
CA LEU A 92 -9.62 -2.78 12.13
C LEU A 92 -9.15 -1.44 11.51
N ALA A 93 -8.18 -1.46 10.60
CA ALA A 93 -7.72 -0.26 9.89
C ALA A 93 -8.81 0.34 8.98
N ILE A 94 -9.64 -0.50 8.35
CA ILE A 94 -10.73 -0.03 7.50
C ILE A 94 -11.92 0.48 8.32
N LYS A 95 -12.19 -0.11 9.50
CA LYS A 95 -13.26 0.37 10.41
C LYS A 95 -13.09 1.84 10.79
N GLU A 96 -11.86 2.33 10.95
CA GLU A 96 -11.59 3.76 11.18
C GLU A 96 -12.06 4.66 10.02
N THR A 97 -12.11 4.12 8.80
CA THR A 97 -12.54 4.84 7.59
C THR A 97 -14.03 4.66 7.25
N GLY A 98 -14.74 3.80 8.00
CA GLY A 98 -16.19 3.59 7.87
C GLY A 98 -16.63 2.68 6.71
N PHE A 99 -15.72 1.95 6.06
CA PHE A 99 -16.02 1.15 4.87
C PHE A 99 -16.16 -0.35 5.20
N GLY A 100 -17.36 -0.81 5.52
CA GLY A 100 -17.75 -2.23 5.43
C GLY A 100 -17.00 -3.22 6.32
N GLU A 101 -17.65 -3.67 7.40
CA GLU A 101 -17.14 -4.69 8.31
C GLU A 101 -16.95 -6.04 7.59
N LEU A 102 -15.72 -6.58 7.64
CA LEU A 102 -15.42 -7.95 7.20
C LEU A 102 -15.64 -8.95 8.34
N ILE A 103 -15.26 -8.58 9.55
CA ILE A 103 -15.28 -9.45 10.73
C ILE A 103 -16.41 -9.03 11.67
N PRO A 104 -17.27 -9.98 12.12
CA PRO A 104 -18.32 -9.71 13.11
C PRO A 104 -17.78 -9.04 14.37
N GLU A 105 -18.59 -8.21 15.01
CA GLU A 105 -18.30 -7.78 16.38
C GLU A 105 -18.32 -9.00 17.32
N ALA A 106 -17.35 -9.05 18.24
CA ALA A 106 -17.21 -10.13 19.20
C ALA A 106 -16.91 -9.57 20.59
N ASP A 107 -17.44 -10.22 21.62
CA ASP A 107 -17.20 -9.83 23.02
C ASP A 107 -15.80 -10.25 23.50
N VAL A 108 -15.23 -11.30 22.89
CA VAL A 108 -13.95 -11.91 23.30
C VAL A 108 -13.09 -12.18 22.06
N PHE A 109 -11.85 -11.68 22.10
CA PHE A 109 -10.82 -11.97 21.10
C PHE A 109 -9.74 -12.84 21.72
N ILE A 110 -9.43 -13.97 21.08
CA ILE A 110 -8.33 -14.86 21.46
C ILE A 110 -7.25 -14.73 20.40
N PHE A 111 -6.08 -14.26 20.81
CA PHE A 111 -4.93 -14.13 19.93
C PHE A 111 -3.95 -15.28 20.20
N ASP A 112 -3.79 -16.16 19.23
CA ASP A 112 -2.70 -17.12 19.23
C ASP A 112 -1.41 -16.43 18.79
N GLU A 113 -0.27 -16.85 19.34
CA GLU A 113 1.04 -16.24 19.03
C GLU A 113 1.06 -14.70 19.10
N ALA A 114 0.38 -14.14 20.11
CA ALA A 114 0.15 -12.70 20.28
C ALA A 114 1.45 -11.85 20.27
N HIS A 115 2.61 -12.47 20.42
CA HIS A 115 3.91 -11.81 20.27
C HIS A 115 4.14 -11.24 18.85
N GLN A 116 3.47 -11.75 17.81
CA GLN A 116 3.57 -11.24 16.43
C GLN A 116 2.69 -10.01 16.16
N ILE A 117 1.70 -9.74 17.01
CA ILE A 117 0.72 -8.66 16.81
C ILE A 117 1.37 -7.30 16.61
N PRO A 118 2.37 -6.86 17.41
CA PRO A 118 2.96 -5.53 17.24
C PRO A 118 3.59 -5.33 15.86
N ASP A 119 4.24 -6.35 15.32
CA ASP A 119 4.89 -6.28 14.00
C ASP A 119 3.85 -6.20 12.88
N ILE A 120 2.78 -7.01 12.96
CA ILE A 120 1.69 -6.97 11.98
C ILE A 120 0.93 -5.65 12.08
N ALA A 121 0.58 -5.21 13.29
CA ALA A 121 -0.09 -3.93 13.51
C ALA A 121 0.73 -2.76 12.95
N SER A 122 2.05 -2.78 13.10
CA SER A 122 2.94 -1.75 12.53
C SER A 122 2.89 -1.68 11.01
N GLN A 123 2.50 -2.76 10.30
CA GLN A 123 2.33 -2.74 8.85
C GLN A 123 1.02 -2.07 8.42
N TYR A 124 -0.05 -2.18 9.22
CA TYR A 124 -1.37 -1.62 8.89
C TYR A 124 -1.58 -0.21 9.43
N PHE A 125 -1.14 0.04 10.67
CA PHE A 125 -1.31 1.32 11.36
C PHE A 125 -0.04 2.18 11.33
N GLY A 126 1.10 1.60 10.96
CA GLY A 126 2.36 2.33 10.83
C GLY A 126 2.42 3.15 9.55
N GLN A 127 2.95 4.37 9.67
CA GLN A 127 3.26 5.20 8.52
C GLN A 127 4.69 4.91 8.06
N SER A 128 4.88 4.75 6.75
CA SER A 128 6.21 4.55 6.16
C SER A 128 6.53 5.64 5.15
N VAL A 129 7.79 6.08 5.16
CA VAL A 129 8.34 7.00 4.17
C VAL A 129 9.60 6.36 3.60
N SER A 130 9.64 6.19 2.28
CA SER A 130 10.78 5.62 1.57
C SER A 130 11.59 6.70 0.87
N SER A 131 12.90 6.48 0.73
CA SER A 131 13.75 7.36 -0.07
C SER A 131 13.25 7.47 -1.52
N ARG A 132 12.64 6.40 -2.05
CA ARG A 132 12.06 6.41 -3.40
C ARG A 132 10.93 7.42 -3.54
N GLN A 133 9.99 7.45 -2.59
CA GLN A 133 8.88 8.42 -2.59
C GLN A 133 9.40 9.88 -2.59
N ILE A 134 10.45 10.16 -1.82
CA ILE A 134 11.07 11.49 -1.78
C ILE A 134 11.76 11.82 -3.10
N GLN A 135 12.49 10.87 -3.70
CA GLN A 135 13.16 11.08 -4.98
C GLN A 135 12.17 11.28 -6.13
N ASP A 136 11.08 10.52 -6.15
CA ASP A 136 10.00 10.69 -7.14
C ASP A 136 9.35 12.08 -6.98
N LEU A 137 9.11 12.54 -5.75
CA LEU A 137 8.62 13.90 -5.47
C LEU A 137 9.59 14.98 -6.00
N CYS A 138 10.90 14.84 -5.74
CA CYS A 138 11.91 15.78 -6.25
C CYS A 138 11.93 15.84 -7.78
N LYS A 139 11.77 14.68 -8.44
CA LYS A 139 11.70 14.59 -9.90
C LYS A 139 10.47 15.29 -10.46
N ASP A 140 9.32 15.14 -9.82
CA ASP A 140 8.09 15.82 -10.23
C ASP A 140 8.20 17.34 -10.07
N ILE A 141 8.82 17.81 -8.98
CA ILE A 141 9.14 19.23 -8.76
C ILE A 141 10.06 19.76 -9.87
N GLU A 142 11.09 19.00 -10.23
CA GLU A 142 12.01 19.38 -11.31
C GLU A 142 11.31 19.47 -12.67
N ILE A 143 10.44 18.49 -12.97
CA ILE A 143 9.64 18.49 -14.21
C ILE A 143 8.74 19.72 -14.23
N GLY A 144 7.92 19.94 -13.19
CA GLY A 144 7.00 21.07 -13.11
C GLY A 144 7.71 22.42 -13.16
N TYR A 145 8.88 22.55 -12.54
CA TYR A 145 9.73 23.73 -12.70
C TYR A 145 10.14 23.97 -14.16
N ARG A 146 10.63 22.93 -14.85
CA ARG A 146 11.16 23.06 -16.23
C ARG A 146 10.06 23.32 -17.26
N THR A 147 8.85 22.82 -17.04
CA THR A 147 7.74 22.92 -17.99
C THR A 147 6.86 24.15 -17.73
N GLU A 148 6.50 24.42 -16.47
CA GLU A 148 5.37 25.28 -16.14
C GLU A 148 5.73 26.45 -15.19
N ALA A 149 6.83 26.36 -14.44
CA ALA A 149 7.22 27.37 -13.43
C ALA A 149 8.68 27.82 -13.53
N ARG A 150 9.18 28.05 -14.75
CA ARG A 150 10.61 28.38 -15.02
C ARG A 150 11.08 29.69 -14.38
N ASP A 151 10.14 30.58 -14.06
CA ASP A 151 10.39 31.83 -13.33
C ASP A 151 10.70 31.58 -11.84
N MET A 152 10.26 30.46 -11.28
CA MET A 152 10.40 30.11 -9.86
C MET A 152 11.72 29.39 -9.57
N ARG A 153 12.86 30.06 -9.71
CA ARG A 153 14.19 29.47 -9.42
C ARG A 153 14.33 28.85 -8.02
N GLN A 154 13.56 29.33 -7.05
CA GLN A 154 13.53 28.76 -5.70
C GLN A 154 12.98 27.33 -5.68
N LEU A 155 12.07 26.97 -6.60
CA LEU A 155 11.48 25.64 -6.70
C LEU A 155 12.54 24.60 -7.10
N GLN A 156 13.37 24.93 -8.09
CA GLN A 156 14.51 24.10 -8.47
C GLN A 156 15.46 23.86 -7.28
N LYS A 157 15.88 24.95 -6.62
CA LYS A 157 16.78 24.86 -5.46
C LYS A 157 16.19 24.05 -4.31
N ALA A 158 14.88 24.16 -4.08
CA ALA A 158 14.19 23.41 -3.05
C ALA A 158 14.20 21.91 -3.36
N GLY A 159 13.87 21.51 -4.59
CA GLY A 159 13.91 20.12 -5.05
C GLY A 159 15.32 19.52 -4.98
N GLU A 160 16.35 20.25 -5.43
CA GLU A 160 17.76 19.82 -5.34
C GLU A 160 18.20 19.62 -3.88
N ARG A 161 17.85 20.56 -2.99
CA ARG A 161 18.17 20.48 -1.55
C ARG A 161 17.50 19.27 -0.90
N LEU A 162 16.23 19.00 -1.20
CA LEU A 162 15.51 17.85 -0.66
C LEU A 162 16.10 16.53 -1.18
N SER A 163 16.43 16.45 -2.48
CA SER A 163 17.07 15.26 -3.06
C SER A 163 18.42 14.96 -2.39
N GLN A 164 19.25 15.98 -2.19
CA GLN A 164 20.54 15.83 -1.52
C GLN A 164 20.37 15.37 -0.06
N ALA A 165 19.49 16.01 0.71
CA ALA A 165 19.25 15.62 2.10
C ALA A 165 18.74 14.18 2.22
N ALA A 166 17.92 13.71 1.27
CA ALA A 166 17.45 12.33 1.23
C ALA A 166 18.57 11.33 0.92
N MET A 167 19.53 11.70 0.06
CA MET A 167 20.71 10.87 -0.22
C MET A 167 21.65 10.79 0.97
N ASP A 168 21.93 11.93 1.62
CA ASP A 168 22.79 12.01 2.80
C ASP A 168 22.21 11.17 3.95
N MET A 169 20.90 11.27 4.19
CA MET A 169 20.19 10.44 5.17
C MET A 169 20.33 8.95 4.86
N ARG A 170 20.18 8.56 3.59
CA ARG A 170 20.33 7.16 3.17
C ARG A 170 21.73 6.62 3.44
N ILE A 171 22.77 7.43 3.22
CA ILE A 171 24.17 7.02 3.47
C ILE A 171 24.39 6.75 4.96
N VAL A 172 23.86 7.60 5.83
CA VAL A 172 24.05 7.47 7.29
C VAL A 172 23.24 6.30 7.89
N LEU A 173 22.12 5.93 7.27
CA LEU A 173 21.34 4.74 7.64
C LEU A 173 22.04 3.41 7.30
N GLY A 174 23.16 3.46 6.56
CA GLY A 174 23.96 2.29 6.22
C GLY A 174 23.50 1.57 4.95
N ASP A 175 23.97 0.35 4.76
CA ASP A 175 23.74 -0.42 3.54
C ASP A 175 22.24 -0.76 3.35
N THR A 176 21.86 -1.03 2.10
CA THR A 176 20.45 -1.29 1.75
C THR A 176 19.84 -2.39 2.62
N GLY A 177 18.87 -2.03 3.45
CA GLY A 177 18.08 -2.99 4.23
C GLY A 177 18.38 -3.07 5.72
N PHE A 178 18.97 -2.03 6.34
CA PHE A 178 18.95 -1.92 7.81
C PHE A 178 17.51 -2.09 8.31
N ARG A 179 17.25 -3.21 8.98
CA ARG A 179 16.02 -3.50 9.71
C ARG A 179 16.37 -3.43 11.19
N GLY A 180 15.81 -2.44 11.86
CA GLY A 180 16.04 -2.22 13.28
C GLY A 180 15.00 -1.26 13.84
N ASN A 181 15.04 -1.07 15.15
CA ASN A 181 14.16 -0.16 15.83
C ASN A 181 14.56 1.29 15.50
N TRP A 182 13.62 2.06 14.94
CA TRP A 182 13.83 3.47 14.60
C TRP A 182 14.22 4.33 15.81
N ARG A 183 13.68 4.02 17.00
CA ARG A 183 13.99 4.74 18.24
C ARG A 183 15.46 4.61 18.64
N ASP A 184 16.05 3.44 18.38
CA ASP A 184 17.46 3.20 18.65
C ASP A 184 18.33 3.85 17.57
N ALA A 185 17.90 3.81 16.30
CA ALA A 185 18.61 4.43 15.19
C ALA A 185 18.70 5.96 15.34
N ILE A 186 17.60 6.63 15.70
CA ILE A 186 17.58 8.09 15.87
C ILE A 186 18.37 8.58 17.09
N ALA A 187 18.73 7.69 18.02
CA ALA A 187 19.63 8.03 19.13
C ALA A 187 21.05 8.33 18.64
N SER A 188 21.45 7.85 17.46
CA SER A 188 22.72 8.20 16.84
C SER A 188 22.75 9.68 16.44
N PRO A 189 23.75 10.47 16.89
CA PRO A 189 23.85 11.90 16.56
C PRO A 189 23.93 12.17 15.05
N SER A 190 24.53 11.26 14.27
CA SER A 190 24.62 11.41 12.82
C SER A 190 23.26 11.27 12.14
N ILE A 191 22.48 10.24 12.51
CA ILE A 191 21.14 9.99 11.99
C ILE A 191 20.21 11.14 12.37
N LYS A 192 20.23 11.56 13.63
CA LYS A 192 19.42 12.70 14.10
C LYS A 192 19.68 13.96 13.28
N ARG A 193 20.94 14.30 13.04
CA ARG A 193 21.32 15.50 12.27
C ARG A 193 20.85 15.44 10.82
N GLU A 194 21.04 14.31 10.13
CA GLU A 194 20.57 14.20 8.74
C GLU A 194 19.03 14.16 8.66
N MET A 195 18.36 13.61 9.68
CA MET A 195 16.91 13.66 9.78
C MET A 195 16.37 15.09 9.96
N GLU A 196 17.02 15.91 10.80
CA GLU A 196 16.71 17.35 10.94
C GLU A 196 16.92 18.09 9.61
N ARG A 197 18.02 17.81 8.89
CA ARG A 197 18.27 18.41 7.57
C ARG A 197 17.24 18.02 6.52
N LEU A 198 16.85 16.75 6.48
CA LEU A 198 15.81 16.24 5.59
C LEU A 198 14.47 16.92 5.88
N THR A 199 14.17 17.11 7.16
CA THR A 199 12.98 17.83 7.62
C THR A 199 12.97 19.26 7.13
N ASP A 200 14.03 20.02 7.41
CA ASP A 200 14.11 21.43 7.03
C ASP A 200 14.02 21.60 5.52
N ALA A 201 14.60 20.67 4.75
CA ALA A 201 14.51 20.66 3.30
C ALA A 201 13.07 20.38 2.81
N LEU A 202 12.36 19.44 3.45
CA LEU A 202 10.96 19.14 3.13
C LEU A 202 10.03 20.31 3.47
N GLU A 203 10.21 20.96 4.62
CA GLU A 203 9.44 22.14 4.99
C GLU A 203 9.66 23.30 4.01
N PHE A 204 10.92 23.53 3.64
CA PHE A 204 11.25 24.52 2.62
C PHE A 204 10.61 24.21 1.26
N VAL A 205 10.59 22.94 0.84
CA VAL A 205 9.88 22.51 -0.39
C VAL A 205 8.38 22.80 -0.29
N ILE A 206 7.74 22.49 0.84
CA ILE A 206 6.31 22.75 1.05
C ILE A 206 6.01 24.26 0.95
N ASP A 207 6.82 25.11 1.59
CA ASP A 207 6.65 26.56 1.55
C ASP A 207 6.79 27.12 0.13
N VAL A 208 7.75 26.62 -0.65
CA VAL A 208 7.96 27.05 -2.03
C VAL A 208 6.84 26.52 -2.96
N LEU A 209 6.42 25.26 -2.80
CA LEU A 209 5.32 24.68 -3.55
C LEU A 209 3.99 25.39 -3.28
N LYS A 210 3.78 25.86 -2.05
CA LYS A 210 2.60 26.66 -1.69
C LYS A 210 2.46 27.92 -2.54
N LEU A 211 3.59 28.56 -2.92
CA LEU A 211 3.60 29.72 -3.80
C LEU A 211 3.31 29.38 -5.27
N ALA A 212 3.44 28.10 -5.65
CA ALA A 212 3.20 27.59 -6.98
C ALA A 212 1.77 27.02 -7.16
N LEU A 213 0.95 27.00 -6.10
CA LEU A 213 -0.40 26.43 -6.14
C LEU A 213 -1.26 27.07 -7.23
N GLY A 214 -1.97 26.23 -7.98
CA GLY A 214 -2.83 26.61 -9.09
C GLY A 214 -2.10 26.97 -10.39
N ARG A 215 -0.76 26.92 -10.41
CA ARG A 215 0.02 27.09 -11.66
C ARG A 215 0.06 25.82 -12.50
N SER A 216 -0.04 24.66 -11.87
CA SER A 216 0.03 23.35 -12.52
C SER A 216 -0.57 22.28 -11.63
N GLN A 217 -1.33 21.37 -12.24
CA GLN A 217 -1.83 20.16 -11.57
C GLN A 217 -0.70 19.28 -11.03
N LEU A 218 0.46 19.23 -11.72
CA LEU A 218 1.62 18.46 -11.26
C LEU A 218 2.21 19.04 -9.97
N LEU A 219 2.34 20.37 -9.89
CA LEU A 219 2.86 21.06 -8.71
C LEU A 219 1.86 21.02 -7.53
N ASP A 220 0.57 21.10 -7.83
CA ASP A 220 -0.49 20.93 -6.82
C ASP A 220 -0.45 19.51 -6.23
N THR A 221 -0.32 18.49 -7.07
CA THR A 221 -0.16 17.09 -6.63
C THR A 221 1.14 16.89 -5.83
N ALA A 222 2.23 17.54 -6.25
CA ALA A 222 3.50 17.51 -5.52
C ALA A 222 3.37 18.17 -4.13
N PHE A 223 2.61 19.26 -4.01
CA PHE A 223 2.33 19.92 -2.74
C PHE A 223 1.55 19.01 -1.78
N GLU A 224 0.50 18.35 -2.27
CA GLU A 224 -0.27 17.38 -1.47
C GLU A 224 0.62 16.22 -0.99
N ARG A 225 1.41 15.64 -1.89
CA ARG A 225 2.34 14.56 -1.56
C ARG A 225 3.41 14.98 -0.55
N ALA A 226 3.96 16.18 -0.67
CA ALA A 226 4.94 16.70 0.27
C ALA A 226 4.34 16.84 1.69
N ASN A 227 3.08 17.32 1.79
CA ASN A 227 2.36 17.39 3.05
C ASN A 227 2.04 16.01 3.63
N LEU A 228 1.69 15.03 2.79
CA LEU A 228 1.49 13.65 3.24
C LEU A 228 2.77 13.07 3.83
N VAL A 229 3.92 13.28 3.19
CA VAL A 229 5.23 12.86 3.73
C VAL A 229 5.53 13.55 5.06
N LYS A 230 5.17 14.83 5.22
CA LYS A 230 5.33 15.56 6.48
C LYS A 230 4.42 15.01 7.60
N GLN A 231 3.15 14.74 7.29
CA GLN A 231 2.20 14.15 8.24
C GLN A 231 2.64 12.75 8.68
N ASN A 232 3.11 11.95 7.73
CA ASN A 232 3.59 10.59 7.99
C ASN A 232 4.79 10.52 8.95
N ARG A 233 5.44 11.66 9.20
CA ARG A 233 6.53 11.80 10.17
C ARG A 233 6.05 12.29 11.54
N ALA A 234 5.05 13.16 11.61
CA ALA A 234 4.62 13.77 12.87
C ALA A 234 4.07 12.77 13.89
N SER A 235 3.71 11.57 13.43
CA SER A 235 3.19 10.46 14.25
C SER A 235 4.26 9.48 14.75
N GLN A 236 5.55 9.69 14.44
CA GLN A 236 6.67 8.78 14.78
C GLN A 236 7.52 9.27 15.96
#